data_AF-A0AAV9IRW2-F1
#
_entry.id   AF-A0AAV9IRW2-F1
#
_cell.length_a   1.000
_cell.length_b   1.000
_cell.length_c   1.000
_cell.angle_alpha   90.00
_cell.angle_beta   90.00
_cell.angle_gamma   90.00
#
_symmetry.space_group_name_H-M   'P 1'
#
loop_
_entity.id
_entity.type
_entity.pdbx_description
1 polymer ?
#
loop_
_entity_poly.entity_id
_entity_poly.type
_entity_poly.pdbx_seq_one_letter_code
_entity_poly.pdbx_strand_id
1 'polypeptide(L)'
;MRGEGAVGTGDDALWSKWEAARWGYVEDGFVEAMAAGGGDGGGSRKRCGEERRLRPDGRKSGADVWRRIHPDPIMHRGTYARITAIRRLCEWFLWGEIDAELHPLNVDGRCRPPRRRIVSFGAGLDTLPLVLLTANRQRSERREGAAQVEFIELDVAEVVADKARRIVSNAMLGDAIQCDTANGDEPSSPSSIALSTDGYKLIAADLRDTSSLRDAMAAAGVGGDARDQDVPTLFLLECVLVYLTPEVCEQLLRFLASLGLRRVAYVRYDPLGLRDAFGSQMVRNLEERGLPLRGLSAAPSVEHLVQQAQQVVRAASVSATVHATGLDMWEVYHALMQDTAERKRVESLEWLDEIEQFALLMRHYALVWATGEGVPRLFLTPVR
;
A
#
# COMPACT_ATOMS: atom_id res chain seq x y z
N MET A 1 1.58 -6.40 26.38
CA MET A 1 0.83 -5.13 26.24
C MET A 1 0.10 -5.17 24.90
N ARG A 2 -1.24 -5.19 24.89
CA ARG A 2 -2.06 -5.35 23.69
C ARG A 2 -1.96 -4.12 22.78
N GLY A 3 -1.86 -4.35 21.46
CA GLY A 3 -1.63 -3.34 20.42
C GLY A 3 -2.88 -2.58 20.00
N GLU A 4 -3.48 -1.81 20.91
CA GLU A 4 -4.80 -1.19 20.69
C GLU A 4 -4.81 0.08 19.80
N GLY A 5 -3.65 0.56 19.32
CA GLY A 5 -3.57 1.84 18.57
C GLY A 5 -3.62 1.72 17.04
N ALA A 6 -3.01 0.71 16.45
CA ALA A 6 -2.79 0.65 14.99
C ALA A 6 -3.93 -0.03 14.21
N VAL A 7 -4.73 -0.88 14.85
CA VAL A 7 -5.80 -1.65 14.17
C VAL A 7 -6.90 -0.73 13.58
N GLY A 8 -7.06 0.49 14.11
CA GLY A 8 -8.06 1.46 13.62
C GLY A 8 -7.59 2.36 12.46
N THR A 9 -6.30 2.42 12.12
CA THR A 9 -5.81 3.33 11.06
C THR A 9 -6.17 2.82 9.67
N GLY A 10 -6.31 1.51 9.50
CA GLY A 10 -6.74 0.88 8.24
C GLY A 10 -8.12 1.37 7.80
N ASP A 11 -9.02 1.61 8.74
CA ASP A 11 -10.35 2.15 8.48
C ASP A 11 -10.28 3.62 8.01
N ASP A 12 -9.44 4.45 8.64
CA ASP A 12 -9.26 5.87 8.26
C ASP A 12 -8.63 6.00 6.85
N ALA A 13 -7.65 5.15 6.54
CA ALA A 13 -7.01 5.10 5.23
C ALA A 13 -7.98 4.64 4.13
N LEU A 14 -8.78 3.60 4.41
CA LEU A 14 -9.82 3.11 3.50
C LEU A 14 -10.92 4.16 3.29
N TRP A 15 -11.34 4.85 4.35
CA TRP A 15 -12.35 5.90 4.25
C TRP A 15 -11.88 7.06 3.39
N SER A 16 -10.65 7.54 3.61
CA SER A 16 -10.06 8.61 2.79
C SER A 16 -10.02 8.22 1.30
N LYS A 17 -9.66 6.95 1.02
CA LYS A 17 -9.66 6.39 -0.34
C LYS A 17 -11.07 6.32 -0.93
N TRP A 18 -12.05 5.90 -0.15
CA TRP A 18 -13.45 5.81 -0.56
C TRP A 18 -14.03 7.19 -0.88
N GLU A 19 -13.78 8.20 -0.04
CA GLU A 19 -14.23 9.57 -0.30
C GLU A 19 -13.58 10.14 -1.57
N ALA A 20 -12.26 10.00 -1.72
CA ALA A 20 -11.56 10.44 -2.92
C ALA A 20 -12.10 9.76 -4.20
N ALA A 21 -12.40 8.46 -4.15
CA ALA A 21 -13.01 7.74 -5.27
C ALA A 21 -14.45 8.22 -5.56
N ARG A 22 -15.26 8.45 -4.53
CA ARG A 22 -16.63 8.97 -4.66
C ARG A 22 -16.67 10.36 -5.28
N TRP A 23 -15.69 11.21 -4.99
CA TRP A 23 -15.51 12.52 -5.61
C TRP A 23 -14.86 12.46 -7.01
N GLY A 24 -14.48 11.28 -7.48
CA GLY A 24 -13.91 11.07 -8.80
C GLY A 24 -12.42 11.38 -8.90
N TYR A 25 -11.70 11.59 -7.80
CA TYR A 25 -10.25 11.79 -7.85
C TYR A 25 -9.52 10.53 -8.30
N VAL A 26 -9.93 9.38 -7.78
CA VAL A 26 -9.28 8.08 -8.00
C VAL A 26 -10.27 7.09 -8.62
N GLU A 27 -9.80 6.38 -9.66
CA GLU A 27 -10.54 5.27 -10.24
C GLU A 27 -10.21 3.96 -9.49
N ASP A 28 -11.08 3.58 -8.56
CA ASP A 28 -11.02 2.32 -7.82
C ASP A 28 -12.43 1.74 -7.66
N GLY A 29 -12.76 0.75 -8.48
CA GLY A 29 -14.09 0.10 -8.46
C GLY A 29 -14.32 -0.80 -7.25
N PHE A 30 -13.30 -1.06 -6.44
CA PHE A 30 -13.37 -2.03 -5.35
C PHE A 30 -13.51 -1.39 -3.97
N VAL A 31 -13.08 -0.13 -3.82
CA VAL A 31 -13.04 0.56 -2.53
C VAL A 31 -14.41 0.65 -1.85
N GLU A 32 -15.50 0.86 -2.60
CA GLU A 32 -16.86 0.91 -2.04
C GLU A 32 -17.28 -0.44 -1.46
N ALA A 33 -17.04 -1.53 -2.19
CA ALA A 33 -17.32 -2.89 -1.73
C ALA A 33 -16.45 -3.26 -0.52
N MET A 34 -15.18 -2.86 -0.52
CA MET A 34 -14.30 -3.07 0.63
C MET A 34 -14.78 -2.29 1.86
N ALA A 35 -15.22 -1.04 1.69
CA ALA A 35 -15.72 -0.19 2.77
C ALA A 35 -17.08 -0.65 3.33
N ALA A 36 -17.97 -1.19 2.50
CA ALA A 36 -19.32 -1.61 2.90
C ALA A 36 -19.33 -2.70 4.00
N GLY A 37 -18.27 -3.50 4.11
CA GLY A 37 -18.19 -4.65 5.02
C GLY A 37 -19.05 -5.81 4.52
N GLY A 38 -18.76 -7.03 4.98
CA GLY A 38 -19.47 -8.26 4.61
C GLY A 38 -20.89 -8.36 5.18
N GLY A 39 -21.72 -7.34 4.96
CA GLY A 39 -23.14 -7.36 5.27
C GLY A 39 -23.90 -8.10 4.18
N ASP A 40 -24.64 -9.13 4.58
CA ASP A 40 -25.49 -9.98 3.75
C ASP A 40 -26.10 -9.27 2.54
N GLY A 41 -25.80 -9.80 1.35
CA GLY A 41 -26.54 -9.51 0.13
C GLY A 41 -27.98 -9.99 0.28
N GLY A 42 -28.87 -9.10 0.72
CA GLY A 42 -30.30 -9.42 0.80
C GLY A 42 -31.09 -8.49 1.70
N GLY A 43 -31.46 -7.30 1.20
CA GLY A 43 -32.48 -6.51 1.87
C GLY A 43 -32.42 -5.03 1.57
N SER A 44 -33.32 -4.57 0.70
CA SER A 44 -33.90 -3.22 0.64
C SER A 44 -32.99 -2.06 1.04
N ARG A 45 -32.66 -1.21 0.06
CA ARG A 45 -32.34 0.22 0.27
C ARG A 45 -33.30 0.82 1.30
N LYS A 46 -32.89 0.86 2.57
CA LYS A 46 -33.47 1.74 3.56
C LYS A 46 -32.49 2.89 3.72
N ARG A 47 -32.95 4.08 3.34
CA ARG A 47 -32.47 5.31 3.97
C ARG A 47 -32.74 5.14 5.48
N CYS A 48 -31.78 4.64 6.24
CA CYS A 48 -31.75 4.83 7.69
C CYS A 48 -31.10 6.20 7.89
N GLY A 49 -31.78 7.24 8.38
CA GLY A 49 -32.71 7.18 9.49
C GLY A 49 -31.89 7.00 10.76
N GLU A 50 -31.70 8.09 11.48
CA GLU A 50 -30.85 8.24 12.67
C GLU A 50 -31.09 7.16 13.72
N GLU A 51 -30.20 6.17 13.84
CA GLU A 51 -30.06 5.41 15.09
C GLU A 51 -28.59 5.23 15.49
N ARG A 52 -28.26 5.93 16.58
CA ARG A 52 -26.95 6.00 17.25
C ARG A 52 -26.59 4.64 17.83
N ARG A 53 -25.59 3.96 17.27
CA ARG A 53 -24.86 2.89 17.99
C ARG A 53 -23.56 3.46 18.55
N LEU A 54 -23.55 3.71 19.87
CA LEU A 54 -22.33 3.96 20.63
C LEU A 54 -21.58 2.63 20.80
N ARG A 55 -20.24 2.67 20.83
CA ARG A 55 -19.45 1.53 21.29
C ARG A 55 -19.77 1.23 22.77
N PRO A 56 -19.60 -0.03 23.23
CA PRO A 56 -19.86 -0.42 24.62
C PRO A 56 -19.06 0.35 25.67
N ASP A 57 -17.96 1.01 25.27
CA ASP A 57 -17.08 1.81 26.13
C ASP A 57 -17.46 3.31 26.17
N GLY A 58 -18.54 3.71 25.49
CA GLY A 58 -18.98 5.10 25.40
C GLY A 58 -18.09 6.02 24.54
N ARG A 59 -17.04 5.49 23.90
CA ARG A 59 -16.21 6.26 22.96
C ARG A 59 -16.77 6.16 21.55
N LYS A 60 -16.75 7.27 20.83
CA LYS A 60 -17.14 7.32 19.41
C LYS A 60 -16.09 6.60 18.58
N SER A 61 -16.50 5.82 17.57
CA SER A 61 -15.51 5.24 16.63
C SER A 61 -14.82 6.37 15.86
N GLY A 62 -13.58 6.16 15.39
CA GLY A 62 -12.89 7.13 14.51
C GLY A 62 -13.76 7.54 13.33
N ALA A 63 -14.47 6.57 12.73
CA ALA A 63 -15.46 6.78 11.68
C ALA A 63 -16.63 7.72 12.09
N ASP A 64 -17.09 7.69 13.34
CA ASP A 64 -18.16 8.59 13.82
C ASP A 64 -17.67 10.04 14.04
N VAL A 65 -16.37 10.24 14.24
CA VAL A 65 -15.75 11.56 14.36
C VAL A 65 -15.57 12.19 12.97
N TRP A 66 -15.18 11.39 11.97
CA TRP A 66 -15.01 11.84 10.58
C TRP A 66 -16.34 12.15 9.87
N ARG A 67 -17.44 11.46 10.19
CA ARG A 67 -18.79 11.79 9.65
C ARG A 67 -19.28 13.22 9.94
N ARG A 68 -18.57 13.98 10.77
CA ARG A 68 -18.91 15.38 11.13
C ARG A 68 -17.97 16.42 10.53
N ILE A 69 -16.93 16.01 9.81
CA ILE A 69 -16.00 16.91 9.13
C ILE A 69 -16.52 17.07 7.70
N HIS A 70 -16.69 18.32 7.24
CA HIS A 70 -17.01 18.56 5.84
C HIS A 70 -15.90 17.93 4.98
N PRO A 71 -16.22 17.30 3.84
CA PRO A 71 -15.19 16.79 2.95
C PRO A 71 -14.20 17.91 2.65
N ASP A 72 -12.93 17.70 2.97
CA ASP A 72 -11.89 18.70 2.84
C ASP A 72 -11.16 18.45 1.50
N PRO A 73 -11.25 19.37 0.51
CA PRO A 73 -10.52 19.25 -0.75
C PRO A 73 -9.02 19.02 -0.56
N ILE A 74 -8.43 19.50 0.54
CA ILE A 74 -7.05 19.24 0.94
C ILE A 74 -6.82 17.73 1.12
N MET A 75 -7.71 17.06 1.85
CA MET A 75 -7.62 15.64 2.16
C MET A 75 -7.87 14.78 0.92
N HIS A 76 -8.82 15.15 0.07
CA HIS A 76 -9.06 14.43 -1.19
C HIS A 76 -7.86 14.54 -2.14
N ARG A 77 -7.31 15.74 -2.33
CA ARG A 77 -6.13 15.97 -3.20
C ARG A 77 -4.88 15.30 -2.66
N GLY A 78 -4.68 15.31 -1.34
CA GLY A 78 -3.59 14.57 -0.69
C GLY A 78 -3.73 13.06 -0.89
N THR A 79 -4.94 12.53 -0.70
CA THR A 79 -5.25 11.10 -0.90
C THR A 79 -5.09 10.69 -2.36
N TYR A 80 -5.54 11.53 -3.29
CA TYR A 80 -5.29 11.37 -4.73
C TYR A 80 -3.80 11.25 -5.04
N ALA A 81 -2.99 12.18 -4.54
CA ALA A 81 -1.56 12.20 -4.80
C ALA A 81 -0.88 10.93 -4.26
N ARG A 82 -1.22 10.54 -3.02
CA ARG A 82 -0.72 9.32 -2.37
C ARG A 82 -1.02 8.08 -3.22
N ILE A 83 -2.29 7.85 -3.52
CA ILE A 83 -2.73 6.62 -4.22
C ILE A 83 -2.20 6.58 -5.64
N THR A 84 -2.30 7.70 -6.37
CA THR A 84 -1.90 7.76 -7.78
C THR A 84 -0.40 7.55 -7.93
N ALA A 85 0.41 8.16 -7.07
CA ALA A 85 1.86 8.03 -7.12
C ALA A 85 2.32 6.59 -6.78
N ILE A 86 1.81 6.01 -5.69
CA ILE A 86 2.13 4.62 -5.30
C ILE A 86 1.69 3.65 -6.39
N ARG A 87 0.47 3.81 -6.91
CA ARG A 87 -0.05 2.99 -8.02
C ARG A 87 0.88 3.07 -9.23
N ARG A 88 1.27 4.27 -9.67
CA ARG A 88 2.20 4.43 -10.81
C ARG A 88 3.53 3.72 -10.58
N LEU A 89 4.12 3.83 -9.38
CA LEU A 89 5.37 3.13 -9.07
C LEU A 89 5.20 1.60 -9.14
N CYS A 90 4.08 1.07 -8.63
CA CYS A 90 3.76 -0.35 -8.76
C CYS A 90 3.52 -0.77 -10.22
N GLU A 91 2.79 0.02 -11.00
CA GLU A 91 2.56 -0.25 -12.43
C GLU A 91 3.87 -0.23 -13.23
N TRP A 92 4.76 0.74 -12.99
CA TRP A 92 6.11 0.76 -13.55
C TRP A 92 6.92 -0.46 -13.14
N PHE A 93 6.83 -0.86 -11.88
CA PHE A 93 7.50 -2.07 -11.41
C PHE A 93 6.95 -3.32 -12.09
N LEU A 94 5.64 -3.41 -12.36
CA LEU A 94 5.00 -4.61 -12.95
C LEU A 94 5.13 -4.69 -14.47
N TRP A 95 5.07 -3.56 -15.17
CA TRP A 95 4.99 -3.52 -16.64
C TRP A 95 6.09 -2.71 -17.31
N GLY A 96 6.96 -2.04 -16.55
CA GLY A 96 8.14 -1.38 -17.08
C GLY A 96 9.16 -2.37 -17.64
N GLU A 97 9.94 -1.93 -18.61
CA GLU A 97 10.98 -2.77 -19.22
C GLU A 97 12.12 -3.04 -18.24
N ILE A 98 12.66 -4.26 -18.30
CA ILE A 98 13.94 -4.63 -17.66
C ILE A 98 14.94 -4.73 -18.80
N ASP A 99 16.18 -4.29 -18.56
CA ASP A 99 17.27 -4.49 -19.50
C ASP A 99 17.32 -5.96 -19.95
N ALA A 100 17.32 -6.20 -21.25
CA ALA A 100 17.25 -7.52 -21.85
C ALA A 100 18.42 -8.42 -21.40
N GLU A 101 19.57 -7.83 -21.08
CA GLU A 101 20.75 -8.54 -20.56
C GLU A 101 20.59 -9.00 -19.11
N LEU A 102 19.73 -8.33 -18.34
CA LEU A 102 19.40 -8.65 -16.95
C LEU A 102 18.10 -9.45 -16.81
N HIS A 103 17.42 -9.71 -17.93
CA HIS A 103 16.24 -10.55 -17.97
C HIS A 103 16.60 -11.94 -17.44
N PRO A 104 15.85 -12.51 -16.47
CA PRO A 104 16.06 -13.91 -16.09
C PRO A 104 15.98 -14.76 -17.36
N LEU A 105 17.07 -15.48 -17.64
CA LEU A 105 17.33 -16.21 -18.86
C LEU A 105 16.09 -16.95 -19.35
N ASN A 106 15.76 -16.78 -20.64
CA ASN A 106 14.97 -17.75 -21.38
C ASN A 106 15.75 -19.07 -21.39
N VAL A 107 15.53 -19.93 -20.39
CA VAL A 107 16.26 -21.21 -20.28
C VAL A 107 15.90 -22.17 -21.44
N ASP A 108 14.77 -21.95 -22.12
CA ASP A 108 14.23 -22.90 -23.11
C ASP A 108 13.81 -22.28 -24.46
N GLY A 109 14.24 -21.05 -24.78
CA GLY A 109 13.84 -20.36 -26.02
C GLY A 109 12.34 -20.02 -26.15
N ARG A 110 11.56 -20.17 -25.06
CA ARG A 110 10.14 -19.80 -24.98
C ARG A 110 10.00 -18.48 -24.23
N CYS A 111 9.48 -17.44 -24.88
CA CYS A 111 9.11 -16.18 -24.22
C CYS A 111 7.99 -16.42 -23.20
N ARG A 112 8.34 -16.61 -21.92
CA ARG A 112 7.38 -16.58 -20.82
C ARG A 112 7.34 -15.16 -20.24
N PRO A 113 6.16 -14.69 -19.79
CA PRO A 113 6.07 -13.41 -19.11
C PRO A 113 6.95 -13.43 -17.85
N PRO A 114 7.70 -12.35 -17.55
CA PRO A 114 8.55 -12.31 -16.37
C PRO A 114 7.69 -12.38 -15.10
N ARG A 115 8.14 -13.15 -14.10
CA ARG A 115 7.54 -13.16 -12.76
C ARG A 115 7.94 -11.89 -12.03
N ARG A 116 6.99 -11.22 -11.38
CA ARG A 116 7.23 -10.04 -10.53
C ARG A 116 6.37 -10.10 -9.28
N ARG A 117 6.94 -9.69 -8.15
CA ARG A 117 6.30 -9.80 -6.85
C ARG A 117 6.21 -8.46 -6.15
N ILE A 118 5.06 -8.16 -5.54
CA ILE A 118 4.91 -7.04 -4.60
C ILE A 118 4.59 -7.63 -3.23
N VAL A 119 5.30 -7.18 -2.20
CA VAL A 119 5.02 -7.52 -0.79
C VAL A 119 4.65 -6.23 -0.06
N SER A 120 3.37 -6.10 0.29
CA SER A 120 2.82 -4.98 1.06
C SER A 120 2.83 -5.32 2.55
N PHE A 121 3.56 -4.53 3.33
CA PHE A 121 3.64 -4.68 4.78
C PHE A 121 2.65 -3.70 5.42
N GLY A 122 1.85 -4.14 6.39
CA GLY A 122 0.83 -3.31 7.01
C GLY A 122 -0.24 -2.90 6.01
N ALA A 123 -0.69 -3.85 5.20
CA ALA A 123 -1.52 -3.61 4.03
C ALA A 123 -2.92 -3.05 4.35
N GLY A 124 -3.37 -3.16 5.60
CA GLY A 124 -4.70 -2.70 6.01
C GLY A 124 -5.80 -3.28 5.12
N LEU A 125 -6.78 -2.44 4.81
CA LEU A 125 -7.88 -2.77 3.89
C LEU A 125 -7.62 -2.22 2.47
N ASP A 126 -6.37 -2.00 2.06
CA ASP A 126 -6.06 -1.44 0.74
C ASP A 126 -6.56 -2.34 -0.40
N THR A 127 -7.07 -1.71 -1.46
CA THR A 127 -7.63 -2.35 -2.66
C THR A 127 -6.69 -2.30 -3.87
N LEU A 128 -5.48 -1.75 -3.72
CA LEU A 128 -4.45 -1.76 -4.77
C LEU A 128 -4.20 -3.14 -5.42
N PRO A 129 -4.08 -4.27 -4.69
CA PRO A 129 -3.93 -5.58 -5.34
C PRO A 129 -5.09 -5.91 -6.30
N LEU A 130 -6.32 -5.57 -5.93
CA LEU A 130 -7.52 -5.84 -6.75
C LEU A 130 -7.46 -5.06 -8.07
N VAL A 131 -7.05 -3.79 -7.99
CA VAL A 131 -6.85 -2.92 -9.16
C VAL A 131 -5.75 -3.45 -10.07
N LEU A 132 -4.58 -3.79 -9.52
CA LEU A 132 -3.42 -4.20 -10.31
C LEU A 132 -3.60 -5.59 -10.93
N LEU A 133 -4.17 -6.55 -10.21
CA LEU A 133 -4.39 -7.91 -10.72
C LEU A 133 -5.45 -7.93 -11.82
N THR A 134 -6.52 -7.15 -11.66
CA THR A 134 -7.54 -6.98 -12.71
C THR A 134 -6.93 -6.34 -13.96
N ALA A 135 -6.16 -5.27 -13.80
CA ALA A 135 -5.48 -4.61 -14.92
C ALA A 135 -4.47 -5.56 -15.61
N ASN A 136 -3.70 -6.34 -14.85
CA ASN A 136 -2.75 -7.30 -15.39
C ASN A 136 -3.44 -8.41 -16.20
N ARG A 137 -4.62 -8.87 -15.77
CA ARG A 137 -5.43 -9.83 -16.53
C ARG A 137 -5.89 -9.24 -17.86
N GLN A 138 -6.44 -8.02 -17.84
CA GLN A 138 -6.86 -7.32 -19.06
C GLN A 138 -5.70 -7.08 -20.04
N ARG A 139 -4.49 -6.79 -19.53
CA ARG A 139 -3.28 -6.69 -20.35
C ARG A 139 -2.87 -8.05 -20.93
N SER A 140 -3.03 -9.13 -20.18
CA SER A 140 -2.73 -10.50 -20.65
C SER A 140 -3.65 -10.89 -21.79
N GLU A 141 -4.95 -10.61 -21.68
CA GLU A 141 -5.96 -10.86 -22.71
C GLU A 141 -5.67 -10.07 -23.99
N ARG A 142 -5.23 -8.82 -23.87
CA ARG A 142 -4.81 -7.97 -24.99
C ARG A 142 -3.40 -8.27 -25.52
N ARG A 143 -2.67 -9.21 -24.90
CA ARG A 143 -1.27 -9.56 -25.21
C ARG A 143 -0.30 -8.37 -25.10
N GLU A 144 -0.55 -7.47 -24.16
CA GLU A 144 0.22 -6.23 -23.95
C GLU A 144 1.19 -6.32 -22.76
N GLY A 145 2.29 -7.05 -22.92
CA GLY A 145 3.41 -7.02 -21.96
C GLY A 145 3.04 -7.36 -20.51
N ALA A 146 2.09 -8.29 -20.32
CA ALA A 146 1.69 -8.70 -18.99
C ALA A 146 2.79 -9.52 -18.29
N ALA A 147 2.89 -9.35 -16.97
CA ALA A 147 3.79 -10.12 -16.11
C ALA A 147 3.02 -11.24 -15.41
N GLN A 148 3.72 -12.29 -14.99
CA GLN A 148 3.16 -13.20 -13.98
C GLN A 148 3.32 -12.51 -12.62
N VAL A 149 2.22 -11.97 -12.09
CA VAL A 149 2.22 -11.13 -10.89
C VAL A 149 1.86 -11.94 -9.66
N GLU A 150 2.61 -11.75 -8.59
CA GLU A 150 2.28 -12.24 -7.25
C GLU A 150 2.21 -11.04 -6.29
N PHE A 151 1.05 -10.81 -5.68
CA PHE A 151 0.86 -9.77 -4.69
C PHE A 151 0.64 -10.39 -3.32
N ILE A 152 1.53 -10.10 -2.37
CA ILE A 152 1.49 -10.63 -1.01
C ILE A 152 1.20 -9.48 -0.06
N GLU A 153 0.19 -9.64 0.79
CA GLU A 153 -0.17 -8.67 1.82
C GLU A 153 0.05 -9.27 3.21
N LEU A 154 0.76 -8.52 4.05
CA LEU A 154 1.05 -8.87 5.44
C LEU A 154 0.41 -7.86 6.38
N ASP A 155 -0.34 -8.33 7.37
CA ASP A 155 -0.86 -7.49 8.46
C ASP A 155 -1.13 -8.33 9.71
N VAL A 156 -1.50 -7.70 10.82
CA VAL A 156 -1.90 -8.42 12.03
C VAL A 156 -3.14 -9.28 11.77
N ALA A 157 -3.26 -10.40 12.50
CA ALA A 157 -4.28 -11.41 12.27
C ALA A 157 -5.72 -10.86 12.24
N GLU A 158 -6.03 -9.86 13.07
CA GLU A 158 -7.34 -9.23 13.14
C GLU A 158 -7.72 -8.51 11.83
N VAL A 159 -6.78 -7.75 11.25
CA VAL A 159 -6.97 -7.03 9.98
C VAL A 159 -7.06 -8.01 8.81
N VAL A 160 -6.17 -9.00 8.80
CA VAL A 160 -6.17 -10.08 7.79
C VAL A 160 -7.50 -10.84 7.79
N ALA A 161 -8.01 -11.20 8.96
CA ALA A 161 -9.28 -11.90 9.07
C ALA A 161 -10.47 -11.04 8.61
N ASP A 162 -10.47 -9.74 8.91
CA ASP A 162 -11.52 -8.83 8.43
C ASP A 162 -11.48 -8.67 6.90
N LYS A 163 -10.30 -8.41 6.33
CA LYS A 163 -10.11 -8.28 4.89
C LYS A 163 -10.49 -9.56 4.15
N ALA A 164 -10.07 -10.73 4.65
CA ALA A 164 -10.41 -12.01 4.07
C ALA A 164 -11.94 -12.22 4.03
N ARG A 165 -12.64 -11.97 5.15
CA ARG A 165 -14.10 -12.05 5.20
C ARG A 165 -14.77 -11.13 4.19
N ARG A 166 -14.30 -9.88 4.04
CA ARG A 166 -14.85 -8.92 3.07
C ARG A 166 -14.66 -9.41 1.63
N ILE A 167 -13.49 -9.92 1.29
CA ILE A 167 -13.19 -10.44 -0.05
C ILE A 167 -14.07 -11.66 -0.37
N VAL A 168 -14.14 -12.64 0.53
CA VAL A 168 -14.91 -13.88 0.32
C VAL A 168 -16.41 -13.61 0.24
N SER A 169 -16.93 -12.67 1.03
CA SER A 169 -18.36 -12.33 1.05
C SER A 169 -18.82 -11.45 -0.13
N ASN A 170 -17.90 -11.00 -0.98
CA ASN A 170 -18.22 -10.14 -2.11
C ASN A 170 -17.62 -10.69 -3.42
N ALA A 171 -18.50 -11.18 -4.31
CA ALA A 171 -18.08 -11.80 -5.57
C ALA A 171 -17.20 -10.90 -6.46
N MET A 172 -17.41 -9.57 -6.44
CA MET A 172 -16.57 -8.64 -7.20
C MET A 172 -15.14 -8.56 -6.63
N LEU A 173 -15.00 -8.59 -5.31
CA LEU A 173 -13.69 -8.62 -4.65
C LEU A 173 -12.98 -9.98 -4.86
N GLY A 174 -13.73 -11.08 -4.73
CA GLY A 174 -13.24 -12.43 -4.97
C GLY A 174 -12.76 -12.66 -6.41
N ASP A 175 -13.55 -12.24 -7.42
CA ASP A 175 -13.19 -12.39 -8.84
C ASP A 175 -11.91 -11.62 -9.22
N ALA A 176 -11.70 -10.44 -8.63
CA ALA A 176 -10.51 -9.63 -8.87
C ALA A 176 -9.21 -10.38 -8.54
N ILE A 177 -9.22 -11.23 -7.49
CA ILE A 177 -8.09 -12.08 -7.10
C ILE A 177 -8.21 -13.53 -7.58
N GLN A 178 -9.25 -13.89 -8.35
CA GLN A 178 -9.53 -15.28 -8.76
C GLN A 178 -9.75 -16.22 -7.57
N CYS A 179 -10.31 -15.71 -6.48
CA CYS A 179 -10.74 -16.53 -5.35
C CYS A 179 -12.12 -17.11 -5.68
N ASP A 180 -12.25 -18.42 -5.64
CA ASP A 180 -13.52 -19.11 -5.87
C ASP A 180 -14.43 -18.94 -4.65
N THR A 181 -15.22 -17.86 -4.66
CA THR A 181 -16.19 -17.57 -3.58
C THR A 181 -17.38 -18.54 -3.59
N ALA A 182 -17.57 -19.34 -4.65
CA ALA A 182 -18.74 -20.21 -4.79
C ALA A 182 -18.61 -21.54 -4.03
N ASN A 183 -17.39 -21.97 -3.73
CA ASN A 183 -17.14 -23.23 -3.03
C ASN A 183 -16.97 -23.10 -1.52
N GLY A 184 -17.06 -21.88 -0.97
CA GLY A 184 -16.95 -21.67 0.47
C GLY A 184 -15.66 -22.26 1.02
N ASP A 185 -14.53 -21.99 0.35
CA ASP A 185 -13.20 -22.24 0.92
C ASP A 185 -13.12 -21.42 2.21
N GLU A 186 -13.55 -22.04 3.31
CA GLU A 186 -13.27 -21.52 4.63
C GLU A 186 -11.75 -21.44 4.77
N PRO A 187 -11.21 -20.36 5.38
CA PRO A 187 -9.78 -20.24 5.60
C PRO A 187 -9.27 -21.53 6.24
N SER A 188 -8.43 -22.25 5.50
CA SER A 188 -8.06 -23.62 5.84
C SER A 188 -7.17 -23.64 7.08
N SER A 189 -7.76 -23.88 8.26
CA SER A 189 -7.08 -24.21 9.53
C SER A 189 -6.02 -23.15 9.96
N PRO A 190 -5.28 -23.27 11.09
CA PRO A 190 -4.53 -22.17 11.70
C PRO A 190 -3.18 -21.91 10.98
N SER A 191 -3.17 -21.96 9.65
CA SER A 191 -2.05 -21.46 8.87
C SER A 191 -2.07 -19.93 8.91
N SER A 192 -0.90 -19.29 8.89
CA SER A 192 -0.81 -17.83 8.82
C SER A 192 -1.46 -17.25 7.55
N ILE A 193 -1.73 -18.06 6.53
CA ILE A 193 -2.32 -17.65 5.26
C ILE A 193 -3.84 -17.68 5.35
N ALA A 194 -4.48 -16.51 5.22
CA ALA A 194 -5.93 -16.39 5.23
C ALA A 194 -6.56 -16.55 3.84
N LEU A 195 -5.87 -16.10 2.78
CA LEU A 195 -6.27 -16.29 1.38
C LEU A 195 -5.04 -16.60 0.53
N SER A 196 -5.20 -17.53 -0.42
CA SER A 196 -4.14 -17.92 -1.35
C SER A 196 -4.73 -18.25 -2.71
N THR A 197 -4.24 -17.58 -3.75
CA THR A 197 -4.53 -17.82 -5.16
C THR A 197 -3.21 -17.78 -5.94
N ASP A 198 -3.23 -18.03 -7.25
CA ASP A 198 -2.03 -17.97 -8.09
C ASP A 198 -1.36 -16.57 -8.10
N GLY A 199 -2.15 -15.50 -7.96
CA GLY A 199 -1.68 -14.12 -8.06
C GLY A 199 -1.73 -13.32 -6.76
N TYR A 200 -2.37 -13.83 -5.71
CA TYR A 200 -2.60 -13.09 -4.47
C TYR A 200 -2.48 -13.97 -3.22
N LYS A 201 -1.80 -13.46 -2.20
CA LYS A 201 -1.71 -14.08 -0.86
C LYS A 201 -1.94 -13.05 0.23
N LEU A 202 -2.77 -13.39 1.21
CA LEU A 202 -3.02 -12.59 2.40
C LEU A 202 -2.60 -13.37 3.63
N ILE A 203 -1.63 -12.85 4.38
CA ILE A 203 -0.94 -13.61 5.44
C ILE A 203 -0.87 -12.77 6.73
N ALA A 204 -1.27 -13.37 7.84
CA ALA A 204 -1.12 -12.80 9.16
C ALA A 204 0.34 -12.81 9.62
N ALA A 205 0.88 -11.62 9.94
CA ALA A 205 2.22 -11.45 10.48
C ALA A 205 2.29 -10.21 11.39
N ASP A 206 2.97 -10.34 12.53
CA ASP A 206 3.30 -9.18 13.37
C ASP A 206 4.61 -8.57 12.88
N LEU A 207 4.55 -7.37 12.31
CA LEU A 207 5.72 -6.66 11.79
C LEU A 207 6.77 -6.33 12.87
N ARG A 208 6.41 -6.44 14.15
CA ARG A 208 7.31 -6.25 15.30
C ARG A 208 8.11 -7.51 15.65
N ASP A 209 7.73 -8.65 15.08
CA ASP A 209 8.32 -9.94 15.38
C ASP A 209 8.96 -10.55 14.11
N THR A 210 10.29 -10.55 14.08
CA THR A 210 11.04 -11.12 12.96
C THR A 210 10.87 -12.62 12.78
N SER A 211 10.46 -13.36 13.81
CA SER A 211 10.14 -14.78 13.66
C SER A 211 8.81 -14.94 12.91
N SER A 212 7.78 -14.19 13.31
CA SER A 212 6.50 -14.11 12.59
C SER A 212 6.69 -13.70 11.12
N LEU A 213 7.52 -12.70 10.86
CA LEU A 213 7.85 -12.29 9.49
C LEU A 213 8.56 -13.39 8.71
N ARG A 214 9.52 -14.09 9.31
CA ARG A 214 10.23 -15.20 8.66
C ARG A 214 9.27 -16.31 8.27
N ASP A 215 8.38 -16.70 9.16
CA ASP A 215 7.39 -17.74 8.91
C ASP A 215 6.41 -17.32 7.82
N ALA A 216 5.95 -16.06 7.82
CA ALA A 216 5.08 -15.52 6.79
C ALA A 216 5.76 -15.48 5.41
N MET A 217 7.02 -15.03 5.34
CA MET A 217 7.79 -15.01 4.08
C MET A 217 8.07 -16.43 3.57
N ALA A 218 8.38 -17.37 4.46
CA ALA A 218 8.56 -18.78 4.10
C ALA A 218 7.25 -19.41 3.60
N ALA A 219 6.13 -19.14 4.26
CA ALA A 219 4.81 -19.61 3.85
C ALA A 219 4.40 -19.01 2.48
N ALA A 220 4.80 -17.76 2.21
CA ALA A 220 4.64 -17.14 0.91
C ALA A 220 5.58 -17.69 -0.17
N GLY A 221 6.58 -18.49 0.20
CA GLY A 221 7.61 -19.01 -0.71
C GLY A 221 8.68 -17.99 -1.10
N VAL A 222 8.89 -16.95 -0.27
CA VAL A 222 9.84 -15.87 -0.54
C VAL A 222 11.21 -16.15 0.08
N GLY A 223 12.27 -16.12 -0.73
CA GLY A 223 13.67 -16.27 -0.30
C GLY A 223 14.12 -17.71 -0.04
N GLY A 224 13.28 -18.71 -0.37
CA GLY A 224 13.52 -20.12 -0.02
C GLY A 224 14.49 -20.87 -0.93
N ASP A 225 14.56 -20.54 -2.23
CA ASP A 225 15.47 -21.19 -3.19
C ASP A 225 16.11 -20.18 -4.16
N ALA A 226 17.15 -20.62 -4.88
CA ALA A 226 17.91 -19.76 -5.80
C ALA A 226 17.08 -19.17 -6.94
N ARG A 227 16.01 -19.85 -7.39
CA ARG A 227 15.13 -19.34 -8.45
C ARG A 227 14.21 -18.25 -7.91
N ASP A 228 13.78 -18.38 -6.66
CA ASP A 228 12.96 -17.36 -6.00
C ASP A 228 13.77 -16.09 -5.68
N GLN A 229 15.04 -16.24 -5.31
CA GLN A 229 15.94 -15.12 -5.05
C GLN A 229 16.11 -14.18 -6.25
N ASP A 230 15.95 -14.67 -7.49
CA ASP A 230 16.05 -13.90 -8.72
C ASP A 230 14.70 -13.30 -9.19
N VAL A 231 13.60 -13.52 -8.46
CA VAL A 231 12.30 -12.87 -8.75
C VAL A 231 12.38 -11.40 -8.32
N PRO A 232 12.21 -10.42 -9.24
CA PRO A 232 12.08 -9.02 -8.87
C PRO A 232 10.98 -8.85 -7.84
N THR A 233 11.34 -8.29 -6.69
CA THR A 233 10.43 -8.12 -5.54
C THR A 233 10.41 -6.66 -5.09
N LEU A 234 9.22 -6.06 -5.05
CA LEU A 234 9.00 -4.72 -4.51
C LEU A 234 8.46 -4.82 -3.08
N PHE A 235 9.14 -4.20 -2.14
CA PHE A 235 8.64 -3.99 -0.79
C PHE A 235 7.85 -2.67 -0.74
N LEU A 236 6.59 -2.74 -0.34
CA LEU A 236 5.70 -1.60 -0.20
C LEU A 236 5.40 -1.35 1.29
N LEU A 237 5.72 -0.16 1.78
CA LEU A 237 5.41 0.30 3.13
C LEU A 237 4.68 1.64 3.07
N GLU A 238 3.35 1.62 3.09
CA GLU A 238 2.50 2.82 3.07
C GLU A 238 1.95 3.09 4.47
N CYS A 239 2.40 4.17 5.12
CA CYS A 239 2.02 4.55 6.48
C CYS A 239 2.22 3.42 7.51
N VAL A 240 3.40 2.80 7.52
CA VAL A 240 3.70 1.65 8.39
C VAL A 240 4.70 2.02 9.46
N LEU A 241 5.90 2.46 9.03
CA LEU A 241 7.03 2.62 9.93
C LEU A 241 6.82 3.76 10.91
N VAL A 242 6.01 4.76 10.58
CA VAL A 242 5.67 5.84 11.51
C VAL A 242 4.96 5.34 12.78
N TYR A 243 4.27 4.20 12.74
CA TYR A 243 3.57 3.64 13.92
C TYR A 243 4.43 2.71 14.77
N LEU A 244 5.58 2.29 14.26
CA LEU A 244 6.53 1.40 14.93
C LEU A 244 7.59 2.23 15.67
N THR A 245 8.14 1.72 16.77
CA THR A 245 9.26 2.45 17.42
C THR A 245 10.50 2.41 16.52
N PRO A 246 11.45 3.36 16.65
CA PRO A 246 12.65 3.39 15.81
C PRO A 246 13.42 2.06 15.81
N GLU A 247 13.47 1.38 16.96
CA GLU A 247 14.15 0.09 17.12
C GLU A 247 13.48 -1.01 16.29
N VAL A 248 12.14 -1.02 16.28
CA VAL A 248 11.36 -1.96 15.47
C VAL A 248 11.48 -1.62 13.98
N CYS A 249 11.46 -0.34 13.61
CA CYS A 249 11.69 0.08 12.23
C CYS A 249 13.05 -0.44 11.73
N GLU A 250 14.10 -0.23 12.51
CA GLU A 250 15.44 -0.71 12.17
C GLU A 250 15.50 -2.23 12.06
N GLN A 251 14.85 -2.95 12.99
CA GLN A 251 14.75 -4.41 12.96
C GLN A 251 14.03 -4.90 11.69
N LEU A 252 12.91 -4.30 11.31
CA LEU A 252 12.15 -4.66 10.11
C LEU A 252 12.99 -4.38 8.85
N LEU A 253 13.61 -3.21 8.73
CA LEU A 253 14.46 -2.87 7.58
C LEU A 253 15.66 -3.82 7.46
N ARG A 254 16.30 -4.18 8.58
CA ARG A 254 17.36 -5.22 8.63
C ARG A 254 16.83 -6.59 8.21
N PHE A 255 15.62 -6.96 8.62
CA PHE A 255 14.98 -8.20 8.20
C PHE A 255 14.77 -8.24 6.69
N LEU A 256 14.22 -7.17 6.09
CA LEU A 256 14.01 -7.09 4.63
C LEU A 256 15.32 -7.26 3.85
N ALA A 257 16.39 -6.63 4.32
CA ALA A 257 17.73 -6.78 3.76
C ALA A 257 18.27 -8.21 3.87
N SER A 258 17.83 -8.99 4.86
CA SER A 258 18.33 -10.35 5.15
C SER A 258 17.59 -11.47 4.41
N LEU A 259 16.59 -11.16 3.57
CA LEU A 259 15.78 -12.15 2.86
C LEU A 259 16.51 -12.90 1.74
N GLY A 260 17.73 -12.48 1.39
CA GLY A 260 18.53 -13.12 0.35
C GLY A 260 18.02 -12.88 -1.08
N LEU A 261 17.11 -11.93 -1.28
CA LEU A 261 16.58 -11.55 -2.59
C LEU A 261 17.61 -10.71 -3.35
N ARG A 262 17.83 -11.02 -4.63
CA ARG A 262 18.89 -10.39 -5.43
C ARG A 262 18.42 -9.17 -6.23
N ARG A 263 17.10 -9.05 -6.44
CA ARG A 263 16.45 -8.02 -7.26
C ARG A 263 15.34 -7.35 -6.46
N VAL A 264 15.65 -6.23 -5.84
CA VAL A 264 14.75 -5.56 -4.90
C VAL A 264 14.40 -4.15 -5.36
N ALA A 265 13.10 -3.83 -5.32
CA ALA A 265 12.58 -2.48 -5.24
C ALA A 265 12.05 -2.21 -3.83
N TYR A 266 12.06 -0.95 -3.45
CA TYR A 266 11.53 -0.47 -2.19
C TYR A 266 10.69 0.77 -2.46
N VAL A 267 9.49 0.84 -1.90
CA VAL A 267 8.61 2.01 -1.93
C VAL A 267 8.10 2.26 -0.53
N ARG A 268 8.22 3.51 -0.08
CA ARG A 268 7.75 3.97 1.22
C ARG A 268 7.01 5.28 1.10
N TYR A 269 5.85 5.34 1.75
CA TYR A 269 5.11 6.55 2.00
C TYR A 269 4.92 6.71 3.51
N ASP A 270 5.34 7.83 4.09
CA ASP A 270 5.17 8.10 5.52
C ASP A 270 5.16 9.62 5.77
N PRO A 271 4.56 10.08 6.89
CA PRO A 271 4.80 11.43 7.38
C PRO A 271 6.26 11.60 7.83
N LEU A 272 6.76 12.83 7.74
CA LEU A 272 8.13 13.18 8.12
C LEU A 272 8.21 14.56 8.76
N GLY A 273 9.31 14.82 9.47
CA GLY A 273 9.74 16.20 9.78
C GLY A 273 8.77 17.03 10.62
N LEU A 274 7.91 16.41 11.45
CA LEU A 274 6.83 17.07 12.20
C LEU A 274 7.31 17.84 13.44
N ARG A 275 8.39 18.61 13.32
CA ARG A 275 9.01 19.36 14.44
C ARG A 275 8.66 20.85 14.44
N ASP A 276 7.97 21.33 13.42
CA ASP A 276 7.49 22.70 13.35
C ASP A 276 6.13 22.86 14.07
N ALA A 277 5.56 24.07 14.03
CA ALA A 277 4.30 24.37 14.69
C ALA A 277 3.13 23.54 14.15
N PHE A 278 3.08 23.34 12.83
CA PHE A 278 2.06 22.55 12.16
C PHE A 278 2.17 21.07 12.52
N GLY A 279 3.37 20.51 12.38
CA GLY A 279 3.66 19.12 12.70
C GLY A 279 3.40 18.80 14.16
N SER A 280 3.77 19.70 15.08
CA SER A 280 3.48 19.54 16.51
C SER A 280 1.98 19.46 16.79
N GLN A 281 1.17 20.27 16.10
CA GLN A 281 -0.28 20.21 16.19
C GLN A 281 -0.83 18.92 15.57
N MET A 282 -0.29 18.48 14.44
CA MET A 282 -0.69 17.23 13.79
C MET A 282 -0.41 16.01 14.67
N VAL A 283 0.79 15.93 15.26
CA VAL A 283 1.18 14.88 16.21
C VAL A 283 0.20 14.84 17.38
N ARG A 284 -0.07 16.00 18.00
CA ARG A 284 -1.01 16.09 19.12
C ARG A 284 -2.42 15.61 18.72
N ASN A 285 -2.93 16.03 17.56
CA ASN A 285 -4.25 15.62 17.07
C ASN A 285 -4.34 14.11 16.85
N LEU A 286 -3.27 13.49 16.34
CA LEU A 286 -3.20 12.04 16.13
C LEU A 286 -3.08 11.28 17.46
N GLU A 287 -2.28 11.78 18.40
CA GLU A 287 -2.17 11.20 19.74
C GLU A 287 -3.51 11.25 20.50
N GLU A 288 -4.24 12.37 20.43
CA GLU A 288 -5.58 12.50 21.01
C GLU A 288 -6.59 11.50 20.42
N ARG A 289 -6.34 11.01 19.19
CA ARG A 289 -7.11 9.95 18.52
C ARG A 289 -6.59 8.54 18.78
N GLY A 290 -5.54 8.39 19.60
CA GLY A 290 -4.93 7.09 19.91
C GLY A 290 -3.97 6.57 18.84
N LEU A 291 -3.48 7.45 17.95
CA LEU A 291 -2.58 7.13 16.83
C LEU A 291 -1.17 7.72 17.05
N PRO A 292 -0.42 7.29 18.08
CA PRO A 292 0.89 7.85 18.35
C PRO A 292 1.88 7.51 17.22
N LEU A 293 2.56 8.53 16.71
CA LEU A 293 3.57 8.42 15.65
C LEU A 293 4.94 8.02 16.24
N ARG A 294 5.03 6.80 16.77
CA ARG A 294 6.19 6.30 17.53
C ARG A 294 7.50 6.31 16.74
N GLY A 295 7.43 6.16 15.42
CA GLY A 295 8.58 6.07 14.52
C GLY A 295 9.01 7.39 13.92
N LEU A 296 8.32 8.49 14.26
CA LEU A 296 8.54 9.81 13.67
C LEU A 296 9.99 10.30 13.80
N SER A 297 10.67 9.99 14.91
CA SER A 297 12.07 10.38 15.13
C SER A 297 13.03 9.73 14.12
N ALA A 298 12.64 8.60 13.52
CA ALA A 298 13.38 7.93 12.45
C ALA A 298 13.05 8.47 11.03
N ALA A 299 12.16 9.45 10.92
CA ALA A 299 11.75 10.10 9.67
C ALA A 299 11.95 11.64 9.73
N PRO A 300 13.16 12.16 9.97
CA PRO A 300 13.36 13.60 10.14
C PRO A 300 13.33 14.39 8.82
N SER A 301 13.67 13.77 7.69
CA SER A 301 13.69 14.43 6.37
C SER A 301 13.59 13.41 5.23
N VAL A 302 13.29 13.89 4.01
CA VAL A 302 13.26 13.06 2.79
C VAL A 302 14.59 12.36 2.57
N GLU A 303 15.72 13.03 2.78
CA GLU A 303 17.07 12.48 2.59
C GLU A 303 17.33 11.27 3.49
N HIS A 304 16.87 11.32 4.75
CA HIS A 304 17.02 10.19 5.66
C HIS A 304 16.20 8.98 5.21
N LEU A 305 14.97 9.22 4.73
CA LEU A 305 14.12 8.18 4.19
C LEU A 305 14.75 7.54 2.93
N VAL A 306 15.34 8.36 2.05
CA VAL A 306 16.11 7.91 0.88
C VAL A 306 17.31 7.06 1.28
N GLN A 307 18.08 7.47 2.29
CA GLN A 307 19.22 6.69 2.78
C GLN A 307 18.80 5.32 3.33
N GLN A 308 17.70 5.25 4.08
CA GLN A 308 17.16 3.98 4.57
C GLN A 308 16.73 3.05 3.43
N ALA A 309 16.00 3.58 2.43
CA ALA A 309 15.63 2.84 1.23
C ALA A 309 16.86 2.32 0.45
N GLN A 310 17.87 3.17 0.26
CA GLN A 310 19.13 2.80 -0.37
C GLN A 310 19.85 1.68 0.39
N GLN A 311 19.89 1.76 1.73
CA GLN A 311 20.55 0.77 2.56
C GLN A 311 19.88 -0.60 2.45
N VAL A 312 18.54 -0.67 2.51
CA VAL A 312 17.80 -1.93 2.35
C VAL A 312 18.06 -2.55 0.98
N VAL A 313 17.92 -1.77 -0.08
CA VAL A 313 18.09 -2.26 -1.46
C VAL A 313 19.54 -2.69 -1.71
N ARG A 314 20.52 -1.91 -1.23
CA ARG A 314 21.95 -2.25 -1.36
C ARG A 314 22.31 -3.52 -0.60
N ALA A 315 21.76 -3.71 0.60
CA ALA A 315 22.07 -4.87 1.42
C ALA A 315 21.44 -6.16 0.89
N ALA A 316 20.29 -6.07 0.21
CA ALA A 316 19.67 -7.21 -0.46
C ALA A 316 20.34 -7.51 -1.82
N SER A 317 20.69 -6.48 -2.59
CA SER A 317 21.20 -6.64 -3.96
C SER A 317 22.62 -7.20 -3.98
N VAL A 318 22.93 -8.03 -4.98
CA VAL A 318 24.30 -8.55 -5.22
C VAL A 318 25.21 -7.49 -5.84
N SER A 319 24.62 -6.45 -6.43
CA SER A 319 25.33 -5.35 -7.09
C SER A 319 25.36 -4.09 -6.24
N ALA A 320 26.40 -3.28 -6.41
CA ALA A 320 26.57 -2.00 -5.72
C ALA A 320 25.65 -0.89 -6.28
N THR A 321 25.09 -1.07 -7.48
CA THR A 321 24.28 -0.05 -8.15
C THR A 321 22.89 0.01 -7.56
N VAL A 322 22.55 1.14 -6.95
CA VAL A 322 21.23 1.43 -6.39
C VAL A 322 20.82 2.82 -6.86
N HIS A 323 19.61 2.92 -7.40
CA HIS A 323 18.97 4.20 -7.67
C HIS A 323 17.94 4.43 -6.59
N ALA A 324 17.93 5.61 -5.98
CA ALA A 324 16.88 5.99 -5.05
C ALA A 324 16.51 7.44 -5.25
N THR A 325 15.24 7.72 -5.03
CA THR A 325 14.62 9.03 -5.19
C THR A 325 13.61 9.21 -4.07
N GLY A 326 13.52 10.43 -3.57
CA GLY A 326 12.56 10.80 -2.56
C GLY A 326 12.07 12.21 -2.85
N LEU A 327 10.78 12.42 -2.64
CA LEU A 327 10.11 13.70 -2.83
C LEU A 327 9.14 13.90 -1.66
N ASP A 328 8.96 15.14 -1.25
CA ASP A 328 7.80 15.47 -0.42
C ASP A 328 6.51 15.37 -1.27
N MET A 329 5.34 15.25 -0.63
CA MET A 329 4.11 15.05 -1.39
C MET A 329 3.69 16.29 -2.19
N TRP A 330 4.21 17.48 -1.87
CA TRP A 330 3.96 18.70 -2.65
C TRP A 330 4.66 18.62 -4.01
N GLU A 331 5.91 18.17 -4.02
CA GLU A 331 6.66 17.86 -5.24
C GLU A 331 6.00 16.73 -6.04
N VAL A 332 5.54 15.67 -5.37
CA VAL A 332 4.79 14.57 -6.01
C VAL A 332 3.51 15.09 -6.67
N TYR A 333 2.72 15.88 -5.95
CA TYR A 333 1.49 16.46 -6.51
C TYR A 333 1.77 17.29 -7.75
N HIS A 334 2.79 18.16 -7.71
CA HIS A 334 3.19 18.94 -8.87
C HIS A 334 3.67 18.08 -10.05
N ALA A 335 4.40 16.99 -9.79
CA ALA A 335 4.80 16.05 -10.83
C ALA A 335 3.59 15.39 -11.50
N LEU A 336 2.58 14.98 -10.72
CA LEU A 336 1.32 14.43 -11.24
C LEU A 336 0.55 15.46 -12.07
N MET A 337 0.56 16.73 -11.67
CA MET A 337 -0.14 17.84 -12.35
C MET A 337 0.58 18.37 -13.61
N GLN A 338 1.72 17.80 -14.01
CA GLN A 338 2.37 18.15 -15.29
C GLN A 338 1.54 17.68 -16.50
N ASP A 339 0.75 16.62 -16.33
CA ASP A 339 -0.26 16.25 -17.32
C ASP A 339 -1.42 17.25 -17.26
N THR A 340 -1.57 18.05 -18.31
CA THR A 340 -2.57 19.11 -18.38
C THR A 340 -4.00 18.57 -18.38
N ALA A 341 -4.23 17.39 -18.96
CA ALA A 341 -5.56 16.78 -18.97
C ALA A 341 -5.94 16.31 -17.56
N GLU A 342 -4.99 15.66 -16.88
CA GLU A 342 -5.18 15.18 -15.51
C GLU A 342 -5.34 16.34 -14.53
N ARG A 343 -4.51 17.38 -14.65
CA ARG A 343 -4.64 18.61 -13.87
C ARG A 343 -6.02 19.24 -14.03
N LYS A 344 -6.48 19.42 -15.28
CA LYS A 344 -7.80 19.98 -15.56
C LYS A 344 -8.92 19.11 -14.95
N ARG A 345 -8.79 17.80 -15.02
CA ARG A 345 -9.74 16.85 -14.42
C ARG A 345 -9.81 17.04 -12.91
N VAL A 346 -8.67 16.93 -12.22
CA VAL A 346 -8.57 17.03 -10.75
C VAL A 346 -9.00 18.41 -10.23
N GLU A 347 -8.53 19.49 -10.85
CA GLU A 347 -8.88 20.86 -10.43
C GLU A 347 -10.37 21.20 -10.67
N SER A 348 -11.07 20.47 -11.54
CA SER A 348 -12.49 20.68 -11.81
C SER A 348 -13.43 19.96 -10.84
N LEU A 349 -12.92 19.02 -10.03
CA LEU A 349 -13.75 18.24 -9.10
C LEU A 349 -14.25 19.10 -7.94
N GLU A 350 -13.33 19.84 -7.32
CA GLU A 350 -13.60 20.71 -6.19
C GLU A 350 -12.68 21.94 -6.22
N TRP A 351 -13.22 23.06 -5.76
CA TRP A 351 -12.43 24.27 -5.57
C TRP A 351 -11.55 24.12 -4.34
N LEU A 352 -10.29 24.58 -4.44
CA LEU A 352 -9.33 24.63 -3.34
C LEU A 352 -8.92 26.09 -3.16
N ASP A 353 -9.40 26.69 -2.08
CA ASP A 353 -9.09 28.07 -1.68
C ASP A 353 -7.84 28.14 -0.77
N GLU A 354 -7.64 27.15 0.09
CA GLU A 354 -6.55 27.08 1.08
C GLU A 354 -5.29 26.35 0.54
N ILE A 355 -4.68 26.88 -0.53
CA ILE A 355 -3.50 26.27 -1.17
C ILE A 355 -2.30 26.21 -0.22
N GLU A 356 -2.13 27.21 0.64
CA GLU A 356 -1.04 27.27 1.60
C GLU A 356 -1.14 26.17 2.65
N GLN A 357 -2.36 25.89 3.15
CA GLN A 357 -2.61 24.80 4.08
C GLN A 357 -2.40 23.44 3.42
N PHE A 358 -2.83 23.30 2.16
CA PHE A 358 -2.56 22.10 1.38
C PHE A 358 -1.06 21.87 1.19
N ALA A 359 -0.31 22.90 0.79
CA ALA A 359 1.14 22.80 0.66
C ALA A 359 1.80 22.45 1.99
N LEU A 360 1.36 23.05 3.10
CA LEU A 360 1.89 22.76 4.43
C LEU A 360 1.67 21.31 4.84
N LEU A 361 0.47 20.75 4.61
CA LEU A 361 0.19 19.33 4.84
C LEU A 361 1.08 18.44 3.97
N MET A 362 1.14 18.73 2.67
CA MET A 362 1.82 17.88 1.68
C MET A 362 3.34 17.83 1.88
N ARG A 363 3.95 18.90 2.40
CA ARG A 363 5.40 18.91 2.73
C ARG A 363 5.77 18.06 3.93
N HIS A 364 4.78 17.63 4.72
CA HIS A 364 4.98 16.80 5.91
C HIS A 364 4.75 15.31 5.65
N TYR A 365 4.64 14.91 4.39
CA TYR A 365 4.63 13.53 3.92
C TYR A 365 5.63 13.37 2.80
N ALA A 366 6.21 12.17 2.65
CA ALA A 366 7.08 11.87 1.53
C ALA A 366 6.76 10.53 0.91
N LEU A 367 7.11 10.46 -0.38
CA LEU A 367 7.19 9.24 -1.13
C LEU A 367 8.66 9.02 -1.52
N VAL A 368 9.19 7.87 -1.10
CA VAL A 368 10.56 7.45 -1.40
C VAL A 368 10.52 6.11 -2.10
N TRP A 369 11.34 5.94 -3.13
CA TRP A 369 11.54 4.66 -3.77
C TRP A 369 13.00 4.41 -4.12
N ALA A 370 13.37 3.14 -4.16
CA ALA A 370 14.69 2.69 -4.57
C ALA A 370 14.61 1.40 -5.37
N THR A 371 15.56 1.21 -6.29
CA THR A 371 15.67 0.03 -7.17
C THR A 371 17.11 -0.44 -7.25
N GLY A 372 17.31 -1.74 -7.05
CA GLY A 372 18.57 -2.43 -7.33
C GLY A 372 18.68 -2.87 -8.78
N GLU A 373 19.73 -3.61 -9.09
CA GLU A 373 19.95 -4.21 -10.40
C GLU A 373 18.90 -5.29 -10.73
N GLY A 374 18.55 -5.42 -12.01
CA GLY A 374 17.56 -6.40 -12.48
C GLY A 374 16.10 -6.05 -12.15
N VAL A 375 15.85 -4.82 -11.69
CA VAL A 375 14.53 -4.26 -11.43
C VAL A 375 14.31 -3.07 -12.36
N PRO A 376 13.09 -2.87 -12.92
CA PRO A 376 12.81 -1.68 -13.70
C PRO A 376 13.08 -0.41 -12.88
N ARG A 377 13.67 0.61 -13.52
CA ARG A 377 13.69 1.94 -12.89
C ARG A 377 12.26 2.45 -12.76
N LEU A 378 11.93 3.01 -11.60
CA LEU A 378 10.59 3.50 -11.31
C LEU A 378 10.53 5.02 -11.49
N PHE A 379 9.44 5.48 -12.11
CA PHE A 379 9.19 6.88 -12.39
C PHE A 379 7.75 7.26 -12.03
N LEU A 380 7.55 8.48 -11.54
CA LEU A 380 6.21 9.01 -11.24
C LEU A 380 5.49 9.55 -12.48
N THR A 381 6.24 9.97 -13.48
CA THR A 381 5.75 10.48 -14.75
C THR A 381 6.33 9.64 -15.88
N PRO A 382 5.63 9.50 -17.02
CA PRO A 382 6.20 8.87 -18.20
C PRO A 382 7.57 9.46 -18.54
N VAL A 383 8.57 8.61 -18.76
CA VAL A 383 9.84 9.04 -19.33
C VAL A 383 9.57 9.34 -20.80
N ARG A 384 9.81 10.59 -21.23
CA ARG A 384 9.67 10.99 -22.64
C ARG A 384 10.85 10.51 -23.46
#